data_AF-A0A5C6CCK5-F1
#
_entry.id   AF-A0A5C6CCK5-F1
#
_cell.length_a   1.000
_cell.length_b   1.000
_cell.length_c   1.000
_cell.angle_alpha   90.00
_cell.angle_beta   90.00
_cell.angle_gamma   90.00
#
_symmetry.space_group_name_H-M   'P 1'
#
loop_
_entity.id
_entity.type
_entity.pdbx_description
1 polymer ?
#
loop_
_entity_poly.entity_id
_entity_poly.type
_entity_poly.pdbx_seq_one_letter_code
_entity_poly.pdbx_strand_id
1 'polypeptide(L)'
;MNELDRFPRPLDDGSPRVWLAVLGSLAAVALVYASIVPLEYRPLALDEAIERFRSLRWLNLNVDRRADWVANGLVALPFGFLLAGAADRDGRLTLRYLASLFAIILFGNTLIVGIEFLQLWYPRRTVSGNDIAAGCVAATISPLLWIAVGRPALAVWRRVRTLSWDASSSSRIATVLLWSFCSLLLVYSVLPLDVMFSQAEWAAKANAGRFAWVPGLHVVALDPQRGLLELAIALAVSSLRMVPLGILIVLARMQHRGLAIMLGFPILIELLQAPIFTRYTTLADVVCGWAGAAIGVVLATHWTAIQRITDRVSVRCASLLLVVLGIFVAFLARYERVANRAEIDAGWIDFWSPPFVKYYYTSEFLAGSNLVGKMILFAALGVALAHVFSRPGSRQQTPGVVASLTSILVVLGTGLTIEVAQVYLVPFYADASDVLIYAAGALGGWLSYRVVVTWAGGE
;
A
#
# COMPACT_ATOMS: atom_id res chain seq x y z
N MET A 1 -5.88 -41.18 -33.67
CA MET A 1 -7.02 -40.35 -33.22
C MET A 1 -6.63 -39.82 -31.84
N ASN A 2 -6.28 -38.53 -31.77
CA ASN A 2 -5.42 -37.94 -30.73
C ASN A 2 -6.08 -37.83 -29.35
N GLU A 3 -5.35 -38.23 -28.30
CA GLU A 3 -5.69 -38.06 -26.88
C GLU A 3 -5.50 -36.62 -26.33
N LEU A 4 -5.41 -35.60 -27.20
CA LEU A 4 -5.14 -34.22 -26.80
C LEU A 4 -6.38 -33.38 -26.44
N ASP A 5 -7.59 -33.95 -26.52
CA ASP A 5 -8.86 -33.22 -26.30
C ASP A 5 -9.46 -33.36 -24.89
N ARG A 6 -8.71 -33.87 -23.89
CA ARG A 6 -9.16 -33.95 -22.49
C ARG A 6 -8.68 -32.80 -21.60
N PHE A 7 -8.43 -31.62 -22.16
CA PHE A 7 -8.36 -30.43 -21.33
C PHE A 7 -9.78 -29.90 -21.11
N PRO A 8 -10.23 -29.69 -19.85
CA PRO A 8 -11.51 -29.04 -19.63
C PRO A 8 -11.48 -27.68 -20.31
N ARG A 9 -12.52 -27.39 -21.12
CA ARG A 9 -12.75 -26.06 -21.68
C ARG A 9 -12.59 -25.03 -20.54
N PRO A 10 -11.90 -23.90 -20.75
CA PRO A 10 -11.78 -22.88 -19.71
C PRO A 10 -13.20 -22.51 -19.27
N LEU A 11 -13.49 -22.77 -18.00
CA LEU A 11 -14.70 -22.29 -17.33
C LEU A 11 -14.84 -20.81 -17.65
N ASP A 12 -16.05 -20.41 -18.05
CA ASP A 12 -16.43 -19.08 -18.51
C ASP A 12 -15.70 -17.96 -17.73
N ASP A 13 -14.61 -17.47 -18.34
CA ASP A 13 -13.57 -16.63 -17.71
C ASP A 13 -14.01 -15.14 -17.65
N GLY A 14 -15.32 -14.88 -17.65
CA GLY A 14 -15.90 -13.54 -17.65
C GLY A 14 -15.65 -12.77 -16.36
N SER A 15 -15.59 -13.45 -15.21
CA SER A 15 -15.55 -12.79 -13.90
C SER A 15 -14.31 -11.91 -13.66
N PRO A 16 -13.05 -12.34 -13.95
CA PRO A 16 -11.89 -11.49 -13.68
C PRO A 16 -11.83 -10.31 -14.64
N ARG A 17 -12.26 -10.50 -15.88
CA ARG A 17 -12.20 -9.46 -16.92
C ARG A 17 -13.20 -8.34 -16.67
N VAL A 18 -14.40 -8.67 -16.19
CA VAL A 18 -15.38 -7.68 -15.75
C VAL A 18 -14.82 -6.90 -14.55
N TRP A 19 -14.25 -7.57 -13.56
CA TRP A 19 -13.63 -6.87 -12.42
C TRP A 19 -12.47 -5.97 -12.83
N LEU A 20 -11.61 -6.42 -13.74
CA LEU A 20 -10.52 -5.59 -14.29
C LEU A 20 -11.06 -4.37 -15.04
N ALA A 21 -12.16 -4.51 -15.79
CA ALA A 21 -12.80 -3.39 -16.48
C ALA A 21 -13.40 -2.39 -15.49
N VAL A 22 -14.10 -2.88 -14.46
CA VAL A 22 -14.67 -2.04 -13.40
C VAL A 22 -13.57 -1.31 -12.64
N LEU A 23 -12.53 -2.01 -12.19
CA LEU A 23 -11.41 -1.41 -11.47
C LEU A 23 -10.63 -0.42 -12.34
N GLY A 24 -10.41 -0.73 -13.62
CA GLY A 24 -9.76 0.18 -14.57
C GLY A 24 -10.59 1.45 -14.80
N SER A 25 -11.91 1.33 -14.89
CA SER A 25 -12.83 2.47 -15.03
C SER A 25 -12.85 3.32 -13.76
N LEU A 26 -12.93 2.69 -12.58
CA LEU A 26 -12.84 3.37 -11.29
C LEU A 26 -11.49 4.07 -11.13
N ALA A 27 -10.38 3.47 -11.58
CA ALA A 27 -9.06 4.09 -11.56
C ALA A 27 -9.00 5.34 -12.47
N ALA A 28 -9.64 5.32 -13.64
CA ALA A 28 -9.73 6.49 -14.51
C ALA A 28 -10.55 7.62 -13.86
N VAL A 29 -11.68 7.29 -13.21
CA VAL A 29 -12.48 8.28 -12.46
C VAL A 29 -11.70 8.84 -11.27
N ALA A 30 -11.00 7.97 -10.52
CA ALA A 30 -10.16 8.37 -9.40
C ALA A 30 -9.00 9.26 -9.85
N LEU A 31 -8.41 9.01 -11.02
CA LEU A 31 -7.37 9.85 -11.62
C LEU A 31 -7.88 11.26 -11.92
N VAL A 32 -9.07 11.38 -12.52
CA VAL A 32 -9.70 12.70 -12.76
C VAL A 32 -9.96 13.40 -11.43
N TYR A 33 -10.60 12.71 -10.48
CA TYR A 33 -10.93 13.25 -9.16
C TYR A 33 -9.68 13.74 -8.42
N ALA A 34 -8.66 12.89 -8.28
CA ALA A 34 -7.41 13.21 -7.58
C ALA A 34 -6.69 14.42 -8.21
N SER A 35 -6.91 14.66 -9.50
CA SER A 35 -6.31 15.80 -10.22
C SER A 35 -7.06 17.12 -10.03
N ILE A 36 -8.32 17.12 -9.61
CA ILE A 36 -9.13 18.35 -9.43
C ILE A 36 -9.42 18.69 -7.95
N VAL A 37 -9.21 17.75 -7.02
CA VAL A 37 -9.23 18.01 -5.57
C VAL A 37 -8.20 19.09 -5.22
N PRO A 38 -8.55 20.16 -4.46
CA PRO A 38 -9.66 20.26 -3.49
C PRO A 38 -11.04 20.69 -4.02
N LEU A 39 -11.27 20.70 -5.34
CA LEU A 39 -12.54 21.09 -5.98
C LEU A 39 -12.85 22.60 -5.88
N GLU A 40 -11.81 23.43 -5.77
CA GLU A 40 -11.91 24.89 -5.80
C GLU A 40 -12.06 25.39 -7.25
N TYR A 41 -13.30 25.56 -7.70
CA TYR A 41 -13.57 26.11 -9.02
C TYR A 41 -13.22 27.60 -9.08
N ARG A 42 -12.43 27.99 -10.09
CA ARG A 42 -12.17 29.38 -10.46
C ARG A 42 -12.66 29.63 -11.88
N PRO A 43 -13.56 30.60 -12.09
CA PRO A 43 -14.05 30.91 -13.42
C PRO A 43 -12.90 31.43 -14.30
N LEU A 44 -12.78 30.83 -15.49
CA LEU A 44 -11.82 31.21 -16.51
C LEU A 44 -12.52 31.15 -17.86
N ALA A 45 -12.36 32.19 -18.67
CA ALA A 45 -12.93 32.20 -20.02
C ALA A 45 -12.22 31.17 -20.90
N LEU A 46 -12.96 30.53 -21.82
CA LEU A 46 -12.44 29.40 -22.59
C LEU A 46 -11.29 29.80 -23.53
N ASP A 47 -11.40 30.96 -24.14
CA ASP A 47 -10.36 31.59 -24.95
C ASP A 47 -9.07 31.79 -24.14
N GLU A 48 -9.20 32.34 -22.93
CA GLU A 48 -8.07 32.51 -22.01
C GLU A 48 -7.47 31.17 -21.57
N ALA A 49 -8.30 30.17 -21.30
CA ALA A 49 -7.84 28.82 -20.96
C ALA A 49 -7.02 28.19 -22.10
N ILE A 50 -7.49 28.32 -23.35
CA ILE A 50 -6.78 27.82 -24.53
C ILE A 50 -5.44 28.54 -24.71
N GLU A 51 -5.39 29.86 -24.54
CA GLU A 51 -4.15 30.63 -24.64
C GLU A 51 -3.14 30.22 -23.57
N ARG A 52 -3.58 30.13 -22.31
CA ARG A 52 -2.74 29.67 -21.19
C ARG A 52 -2.21 28.25 -21.44
N PHE A 53 -3.06 27.33 -21.90
CA PHE A 53 -2.67 25.95 -22.21
C PHE A 53 -1.66 25.83 -23.37
N ARG A 54 -1.72 26.72 -24.36
CA ARG A 54 -0.72 26.77 -25.44
C ARG A 54 0.64 27.28 -24.96
N SER A 55 0.65 28.09 -23.90
CA SER A 55 1.86 28.73 -23.34
C SER A 55 2.50 27.95 -22.18
N LEU A 56 2.18 26.67 -22.02
CA LEU A 56 2.68 25.85 -20.92
C LEU A 56 4.21 25.82 -20.87
N ARG A 57 4.74 26.00 -19.67
CA ARG A 57 6.18 25.99 -19.42
C ARG A 57 6.69 24.56 -19.21
N TRP A 58 7.90 24.32 -19.67
CA TRP A 58 8.71 23.16 -19.30
C TRP A 58 9.53 23.54 -18.06
N LEU A 59 9.44 22.74 -17.00
CA LEU A 59 10.11 23.03 -15.72
C LEU A 59 11.46 22.30 -15.65
N ASN A 60 12.48 22.93 -15.07
CA ASN A 60 13.75 22.26 -14.79
C ASN A 60 13.56 21.22 -13.68
N LEU A 61 13.96 19.97 -13.96
CA LEU A 61 13.82 18.80 -13.08
C LEU A 61 15.06 18.62 -12.19
N ASN A 62 15.11 19.32 -11.06
CA ASN A 62 16.03 19.00 -9.96
C ASN A 62 15.60 17.70 -9.26
N VAL A 63 16.43 17.16 -8.34
CA VAL A 63 16.18 15.87 -7.61
C VAL A 63 14.74 15.72 -7.15
N ASP A 64 14.24 16.69 -6.38
CA ASP A 64 12.89 16.62 -5.78
C ASP A 64 11.80 16.62 -6.86
N ARG A 65 11.95 17.45 -7.88
CA ARG A 65 11.01 17.53 -9.01
C ARG A 65 11.04 16.29 -9.91
N ARG A 66 12.09 15.46 -9.86
CA ARG A 66 12.11 14.16 -10.54
C ARG A 66 11.19 13.16 -9.87
N ALA A 67 11.16 13.14 -8.53
CA ALA A 67 10.23 12.31 -7.79
C ALA A 67 8.78 12.72 -8.06
N ASP A 68 8.49 14.02 -8.07
CA ASP A 68 7.17 14.55 -8.42
C ASP A 68 6.74 14.13 -9.84
N TRP A 69 7.66 14.23 -10.81
CA TRP A 69 7.43 13.81 -12.20
C TRP A 69 7.09 12.31 -12.29
N VAL A 70 7.84 11.47 -11.57
CA VAL A 70 7.58 10.03 -11.53
C VAL A 70 6.27 9.73 -10.82
N ALA A 71 5.96 10.40 -9.72
CA ALA A 71 4.69 10.24 -8.99
C ALA A 71 3.49 10.57 -9.88
N ASN A 72 3.56 11.68 -10.63
CA ASN A 72 2.53 12.07 -11.61
C ASN A 72 2.31 10.98 -12.67
N GLY A 73 3.37 10.34 -13.15
CA GLY A 73 3.27 9.18 -14.04
C GLY A 73 2.67 7.96 -13.35
N LEU A 74 3.13 7.60 -12.14
CA LEU A 74 2.70 6.40 -11.42
C LEU A 74 1.18 6.37 -11.17
N VAL A 75 0.57 7.51 -10.85
CA VAL A 75 -0.88 7.61 -10.61
C VAL A 75 -1.70 7.27 -11.85
N ALA A 76 -1.16 7.47 -13.05
CA ALA A 76 -1.82 7.13 -14.31
C ALA A 76 -1.67 5.64 -14.70
N LEU A 77 -0.78 4.87 -14.05
CA LEU A 77 -0.55 3.48 -14.45
C LEU A 77 -1.75 2.53 -14.24
N PRO A 78 -2.51 2.59 -13.13
CA PRO A 78 -3.51 1.57 -12.83
C PRO A 78 -4.62 1.45 -13.89
N PHE A 79 -5.14 2.56 -14.43
CA PHE A 79 -6.28 2.50 -15.35
C PHE A 79 -5.91 1.78 -16.66
N GLY A 80 -4.79 2.16 -17.29
CA GLY A 80 -4.35 1.58 -18.56
C GLY A 80 -3.97 0.11 -18.42
N PHE A 81 -3.30 -0.23 -17.31
CA PHE A 81 -2.91 -1.61 -16.98
C PHE A 81 -4.14 -2.52 -16.80
N LEU A 82 -5.14 -2.08 -16.02
CA LEU A 82 -6.33 -2.87 -15.74
C LEU A 82 -7.25 -3.02 -16.95
N LEU A 83 -7.45 -1.95 -17.73
CA LEU A 83 -8.23 -2.00 -18.97
C LEU A 83 -7.58 -2.91 -20.03
N ALA A 84 -6.24 -2.90 -20.12
CA ALA A 84 -5.51 -3.83 -20.98
C ALA A 84 -5.76 -5.29 -20.57
N GLY A 85 -5.84 -5.57 -19.27
CA GLY A 85 -6.19 -6.90 -18.77
C GLY A 85 -7.64 -7.30 -19.01
N ALA A 86 -8.58 -6.35 -18.97
CA ALA A 86 -9.97 -6.60 -19.35
C ALA A 86 -10.10 -6.95 -20.85
N ALA A 87 -9.31 -6.29 -21.69
CA ALA A 87 -9.28 -6.50 -23.13
C ALA A 87 -8.57 -7.81 -23.55
N ASP A 88 -7.64 -8.30 -22.74
CA ASP A 88 -6.84 -9.49 -22.99
C ASP A 88 -7.68 -10.78 -22.82
N ARG A 89 -8.13 -11.36 -23.93
CA ARG A 89 -9.01 -12.56 -23.91
C ARG A 89 -8.22 -13.87 -23.90
N ASP A 90 -7.22 -13.95 -24.77
CA ASP A 90 -6.60 -15.22 -25.14
C ASP A 90 -5.13 -15.31 -24.70
N GLY A 91 -4.59 -14.26 -24.06
CA GLY A 91 -3.16 -14.18 -23.70
C GLY A 91 -2.24 -14.11 -24.91
N ARG A 92 -2.79 -13.86 -26.11
CA ARG A 92 -2.07 -13.77 -27.40
C ARG A 92 -2.10 -12.34 -27.92
N LEU A 93 -1.09 -11.96 -28.72
CA LEU A 93 -1.04 -10.67 -29.39
C LEU A 93 -1.82 -10.74 -30.72
N THR A 94 -3.14 -10.78 -30.64
CA THR A 94 -4.01 -10.73 -31.83
C THR A 94 -4.16 -9.30 -32.34
N LEU A 95 -4.47 -9.12 -33.62
CA LEU A 95 -4.74 -7.79 -34.18
C LEU A 95 -5.84 -7.05 -33.40
N ARG A 96 -6.88 -7.78 -32.95
CA ARG A 96 -7.95 -7.18 -32.11
C ARG A 96 -7.41 -6.68 -30.78
N TYR A 97 -6.53 -7.43 -30.13
CA TYR A 97 -5.92 -7.00 -28.87
C TYR A 97 -5.00 -5.80 -29.07
N LEU A 98 -4.18 -5.80 -30.13
CA LEU A 98 -3.34 -4.65 -30.49
C LEU A 98 -4.19 -3.39 -30.77
N ALA A 99 -5.32 -3.53 -31.47
CA ALA A 99 -6.27 -2.43 -31.68
C ALA A 99 -6.89 -1.94 -30.36
N SER A 100 -7.22 -2.85 -29.43
CA SER A 100 -7.68 -2.46 -28.09
C SER A 100 -6.60 -1.73 -27.28
N LEU A 101 -5.34 -2.19 -27.32
CA LEU A 101 -4.23 -1.49 -26.68
C LEU A 101 -4.06 -0.09 -27.26
N PHE A 102 -4.08 0.04 -28.58
CA PHE A 102 -4.00 1.34 -29.25
C PHE A 102 -5.14 2.27 -28.81
N ALA A 103 -6.38 1.77 -28.77
CA ALA A 103 -7.52 2.55 -28.31
C ALA A 103 -7.39 2.99 -26.84
N ILE A 104 -6.90 2.10 -25.96
CA ILE A 104 -6.65 2.43 -24.54
C ILE A 104 -5.55 3.49 -24.41
N ILE A 105 -4.46 3.35 -25.17
CA ILE A 105 -3.36 4.33 -25.19
C ILE A 105 -3.87 5.69 -25.67
N LEU A 106 -4.63 5.72 -26.78
CA LEU A 106 -5.20 6.94 -27.31
C LEU A 106 -6.14 7.60 -26.29
N PHE A 107 -7.07 6.84 -25.74
CA PHE A 107 -7.97 7.32 -24.69
C PHE A 107 -7.22 7.85 -23.48
N GLY A 108 -6.22 7.11 -22.99
CA GLY A 108 -5.42 7.50 -21.84
C GLY A 108 -4.64 8.79 -22.07
N ASN A 109 -4.02 8.96 -23.23
CA ASN A 109 -3.32 10.20 -23.57
C ASN A 109 -4.31 11.38 -23.70
N THR A 110 -5.46 11.18 -24.33
CA THR A 110 -6.51 12.22 -24.39
C THR A 110 -7.02 12.58 -23.00
N LEU A 111 -7.20 11.60 -22.12
CA LEU A 111 -7.64 11.81 -20.74
C LEU A 111 -6.62 12.65 -19.96
N ILE A 112 -5.32 12.35 -20.06
CA ILE A 112 -4.26 13.11 -19.37
C ILE A 112 -4.24 14.56 -19.85
N VAL A 113 -4.27 14.80 -21.16
CA VAL A 113 -4.32 16.16 -21.71
C VAL A 113 -5.58 16.88 -21.27
N GLY A 114 -6.72 16.19 -21.27
CA GLY A 114 -8.00 16.74 -20.81
C GLY A 114 -8.01 17.08 -19.32
N ILE A 115 -7.35 16.28 -18.48
CA ILE A 115 -7.20 16.54 -17.03
C ILE A 115 -6.37 17.80 -16.80
N GLU A 116 -5.21 17.92 -17.44
CA GLU A 116 -4.33 19.09 -17.28
C GLU A 116 -4.99 20.37 -17.83
N PHE A 117 -5.81 20.24 -18.88
CA PHE A 117 -6.65 21.35 -19.35
C PHE A 117 -7.75 21.70 -18.35
N LEU A 118 -8.44 20.71 -17.78
CA LEU A 118 -9.50 20.90 -16.77
C LEU A 118 -8.97 21.60 -15.51
N GLN A 119 -7.72 21.32 -15.13
CA GLN A 119 -7.05 21.95 -13.98
C GLN A 119 -6.89 23.47 -14.11
N LEU A 120 -7.08 24.07 -15.28
CA LEU A 120 -7.10 25.53 -15.41
C LEU A 120 -8.29 26.16 -14.67
N TRP A 121 -9.42 25.45 -14.58
CA TRP A 121 -10.60 25.86 -13.81
C TRP A 121 -10.56 25.37 -12.36
N TYR A 122 -9.73 24.37 -12.06
CA TYR A 122 -9.48 23.87 -10.72
C TYR A 122 -8.00 24.00 -10.40
N PRO A 123 -7.48 25.24 -10.25
CA PRO A 123 -6.04 25.50 -10.16
C PRO A 123 -5.48 24.91 -8.87
N ARG A 124 -5.06 23.66 -8.98
CA ARG A 124 -4.46 22.85 -7.92
C ARG A 124 -2.98 23.20 -7.78
N ARG A 125 -2.24 23.08 -8.88
CA ARG A 125 -0.80 23.37 -9.01
C ARG A 125 -0.53 24.03 -10.36
N THR A 126 0.69 24.52 -10.57
CA THR A 126 1.08 25.05 -11.88
C THR A 126 1.05 23.94 -12.92
N VAL A 127 0.09 24.01 -13.85
CA VAL A 127 0.01 23.13 -15.02
C VAL A 127 1.34 23.23 -15.78
N SER A 128 1.91 22.10 -16.18
CA SER A 128 3.22 22.07 -16.83
C SER A 128 3.29 21.06 -17.98
N GLY A 129 4.16 21.34 -18.96
CA GLY A 129 4.42 20.38 -20.04
C GLY A 129 5.04 19.08 -19.52
N ASN A 130 5.75 19.15 -18.39
CA ASN A 130 6.37 17.99 -17.75
C ASN A 130 5.31 16.99 -17.24
N ASP A 131 4.22 17.48 -16.67
CA ASP A 131 3.15 16.65 -16.10
C ASP A 131 2.34 15.95 -17.19
N ILE A 132 2.03 16.66 -18.28
CA ILE A 132 1.46 16.06 -19.48
C ILE A 132 2.39 14.96 -20.01
N ALA A 133 3.69 15.24 -20.12
CA ALA A 133 4.66 14.26 -20.61
C ALA A 133 4.74 13.01 -19.70
N ALA A 134 4.82 13.19 -18.38
CA ALA A 134 4.80 12.09 -17.41
C ALA A 134 3.53 11.23 -17.55
N GLY A 135 2.36 11.87 -17.55
CA GLY A 135 1.08 11.20 -17.66
C GLY A 135 0.94 10.45 -18.99
N CYS A 136 1.34 11.07 -20.12
CA CYS A 136 1.31 10.45 -21.44
C CYS A 136 2.25 9.23 -21.55
N VAL A 137 3.47 9.33 -21.00
CA VAL A 137 4.40 8.20 -20.93
C VAL A 137 3.78 7.06 -20.13
N ALA A 138 3.20 7.35 -18.96
CA ALA A 138 2.55 6.34 -18.13
C ALA A 138 1.28 5.74 -18.77
N ALA A 139 0.44 6.55 -19.41
CA ALA A 139 -0.73 6.10 -20.16
C ALA A 139 -0.36 5.20 -21.36
N THR A 140 0.85 5.38 -21.90
CA THR A 140 1.37 4.56 -22.99
C THR A 140 2.02 3.27 -22.48
N ILE A 141 2.79 3.34 -21.40
CA ILE A 141 3.50 2.19 -20.82
C ILE A 141 2.53 1.25 -20.10
N SER A 142 1.52 1.76 -19.40
CA SER A 142 0.66 0.94 -18.53
C SER A 142 -0.08 -0.18 -19.25
N PRO A 143 -0.68 0.00 -20.45
CA PRO A 143 -1.31 -1.11 -21.16
C PRO A 143 -0.30 -2.15 -21.63
N LEU A 144 0.93 -1.74 -21.95
CA LEU A 144 2.01 -2.63 -22.36
C LEU A 144 2.57 -3.44 -21.18
N LEU A 145 2.64 -2.80 -20.00
CA LEU A 145 3.09 -3.43 -18.76
C LEU A 145 2.20 -4.62 -18.37
N TRP A 146 0.91 -4.62 -18.75
CA TRP A 146 0.03 -5.77 -18.58
C TRP A 146 0.59 -7.05 -19.21
N ILE A 147 1.23 -6.95 -20.38
CA ILE A 147 1.77 -8.12 -21.08
C ILE A 147 2.91 -8.75 -20.26
N ALA A 148 3.80 -7.92 -19.71
CA ALA A 148 4.98 -8.37 -18.98
C ALA A 148 4.67 -8.80 -17.53
N VAL A 149 3.74 -8.10 -16.87
CA VAL A 149 3.46 -8.28 -15.44
C VAL A 149 2.06 -8.84 -15.19
N GLY A 150 1.04 -8.29 -15.84
CA GLY A 150 -0.36 -8.66 -15.65
C GLY A 150 -0.69 -10.08 -16.08
N ARG A 151 -0.24 -10.52 -17.27
CA ARG A 151 -0.44 -11.89 -17.77
C ARG A 151 0.18 -12.94 -16.83
N PRO A 152 1.48 -12.87 -16.45
CA PRO A 152 2.04 -13.80 -15.49
C PRO A 152 1.34 -13.75 -14.14
N ALA A 153 1.04 -12.55 -13.61
CA ALA A 153 0.37 -12.41 -12.32
C ALA A 153 -1.03 -13.04 -12.33
N LEU A 154 -1.81 -12.83 -13.39
CA LEU A 154 -3.14 -13.43 -13.54
C LEU A 154 -3.04 -14.96 -13.70
N ALA A 155 -2.02 -15.47 -14.40
CA ALA A 155 -1.77 -16.90 -14.50
C ALA A 155 -1.43 -17.52 -13.13
N VAL A 156 -0.59 -16.85 -12.34
CA VAL A 156 -0.28 -17.25 -10.96
C VAL A 156 -1.53 -17.21 -10.11
N TRP A 157 -2.32 -16.13 -10.17
CA TRP A 157 -3.60 -16.02 -9.45
C TRP A 157 -4.57 -17.14 -9.81
N ARG A 158 -4.72 -17.47 -11.10
CA ARG A 158 -5.57 -18.58 -11.56
C ARG A 158 -5.11 -19.93 -11.05
N ARG A 159 -3.79 -20.15 -10.90
CA ARG A 159 -3.27 -21.37 -10.27
C ARG A 159 -3.56 -21.37 -8.78
N VAL A 160 -3.27 -20.26 -8.09
CA VAL A 160 -3.45 -20.14 -6.63
C VAL A 160 -4.92 -20.27 -6.23
N ARG A 161 -5.87 -19.66 -6.97
CA ARG A 161 -7.30 -19.74 -6.66
C ARG A 161 -7.87 -21.17 -6.75
N THR A 162 -7.25 -22.02 -7.57
CA THR A 162 -7.69 -23.42 -7.75
C THR A 162 -7.07 -24.36 -6.72
N LEU A 163 -6.05 -23.91 -5.99
CA LEU A 163 -5.47 -24.70 -4.93
C LEU A 163 -6.45 -24.78 -3.74
N SER A 164 -6.76 -25.99 -3.32
CA SER A 164 -7.32 -26.24 -2.00
C SER A 164 -6.28 -25.86 -0.95
N TRP A 165 -6.73 -25.23 0.14
CA TRP A 165 -5.89 -24.95 1.30
C TRP A 165 -5.64 -26.23 2.11
N ASP A 166 -4.99 -27.22 1.48
CA ASP A 166 -4.51 -28.45 2.11
C ASP A 166 -3.01 -28.35 2.45
N ALA A 167 -2.50 -29.33 3.20
CA ALA A 167 -1.11 -29.37 3.66
C ALA A 167 -0.08 -29.32 2.52
N SER A 168 -0.42 -29.86 1.33
CA SER A 168 0.49 -29.95 0.18
C SER A 168 0.55 -28.66 -0.64
N SER A 169 -0.58 -27.97 -0.78
CA SER A 169 -0.74 -26.74 -1.56
C SER A 169 -0.31 -25.50 -0.78
N SER A 170 -0.34 -25.56 0.55
CA SER A 170 0.05 -24.47 1.47
C SER A 170 1.47 -23.95 1.21
N SER A 171 2.45 -24.82 0.95
CA SER A 171 3.84 -24.41 0.68
C SER A 171 3.97 -23.64 -0.65
N ARG A 172 3.18 -24.00 -1.67
CA ARG A 172 3.19 -23.30 -2.97
C ARG A 172 2.59 -21.90 -2.83
N ILE A 173 1.48 -21.78 -2.10
CA ILE A 173 0.84 -20.49 -1.82
C ILE A 173 1.79 -19.61 -1.00
N ALA A 174 2.40 -20.17 0.05
CA ALA A 174 3.41 -19.46 0.84
C ALA A 174 4.60 -18.98 0.00
N THR A 175 5.05 -19.77 -0.98
CA THR A 175 6.11 -19.35 -1.91
C THR A 175 5.68 -18.15 -2.75
N VAL A 176 4.45 -18.16 -3.28
CA VAL A 176 3.90 -17.01 -4.03
C VAL A 176 3.79 -15.78 -3.13
N LEU A 177 3.31 -15.95 -1.89
CA LEU A 177 3.21 -14.87 -0.91
C LEU A 177 4.59 -14.32 -0.52
N LEU A 178 5.60 -15.18 -0.35
CA LEU A 178 6.98 -14.79 -0.05
C LEU A 178 7.53 -13.88 -1.16
N TRP A 179 7.45 -14.33 -2.42
CA TRP A 179 7.96 -13.52 -3.53
C TRP A 179 7.15 -12.26 -3.76
N SER A 180 5.83 -12.31 -3.54
CA SER A 180 4.97 -11.12 -3.61
C SER A 180 5.34 -10.11 -2.52
N PHE A 181 5.51 -10.58 -1.28
CA PHE A 181 5.95 -9.76 -0.15
C PHE A 181 7.32 -9.13 -0.41
N CYS A 182 8.30 -9.93 -0.84
CA CYS A 182 9.62 -9.42 -1.18
C CYS A 182 9.57 -8.38 -2.29
N SER A 183 8.82 -8.66 -3.37
CA SER A 183 8.70 -7.74 -4.51
C SER A 183 8.05 -6.41 -4.11
N LEU A 184 6.97 -6.46 -3.34
CA LEU A 184 6.30 -5.26 -2.81
C LEU A 184 7.22 -4.45 -1.89
N LEU A 185 8.00 -5.13 -1.05
CA LEU A 185 8.91 -4.45 -0.14
C LEU A 185 10.10 -3.81 -0.88
N LEU A 186 10.62 -4.45 -1.93
CA LEU A 186 11.65 -3.86 -2.80
C LEU A 186 11.14 -2.62 -3.51
N VAL A 187 9.92 -2.67 -4.08
CA VAL A 187 9.29 -1.51 -4.71
C VAL A 187 9.08 -0.38 -3.69
N TYR A 188 8.56 -0.70 -2.51
CA TYR A 188 8.38 0.30 -1.45
C TYR A 188 9.71 0.93 -1.03
N SER A 189 10.77 0.15 -0.91
CA SER A 189 12.10 0.61 -0.51
C SER A 189 12.70 1.65 -1.45
N VAL A 190 12.40 1.60 -2.75
CA VAL A 190 12.93 2.59 -3.72
C VAL A 190 12.06 3.82 -3.89
N LEU A 191 10.81 3.84 -3.38
CA LEU A 191 9.98 5.06 -3.35
C LEU A 191 10.63 6.10 -2.40
N PRO A 192 10.61 7.41 -2.73
CA PRO A 192 9.83 8.07 -3.79
C PRO A 192 10.48 8.10 -5.20
N LEU A 193 11.57 7.36 -5.43
CA LEU A 193 12.33 7.33 -6.70
C LEU A 193 13.13 8.61 -6.99
N ASP A 194 13.53 9.33 -5.94
CA ASP A 194 14.52 10.42 -5.98
C ASP A 194 15.96 9.88 -6.05
N VAL A 195 16.23 9.12 -7.12
CA VAL A 195 17.56 8.52 -7.37
C VAL A 195 18.62 9.62 -7.57
N MET A 196 19.73 9.48 -6.85
CA MET A 196 20.91 10.33 -6.96
C MET A 196 21.77 9.87 -8.14
N PHE A 197 22.13 10.80 -9.03
CA PHE A 197 22.95 10.56 -10.21
C PHE A 197 24.30 11.30 -10.18
N SER A 198 24.45 12.31 -9.32
CA SER A 198 25.66 13.15 -9.27
C SER A 198 26.41 13.03 -7.94
N GLN A 199 27.74 13.20 -7.98
CA GLN A 199 28.58 13.17 -6.77
C GLN A 199 28.16 14.23 -5.74
N ALA A 200 27.66 15.38 -6.19
CA ALA A 200 27.17 16.44 -5.31
C ALA A 200 25.94 16.00 -4.50
N GLU A 201 25.01 15.25 -5.11
CA GLU A 201 23.83 14.70 -4.42
C GLU A 201 24.24 13.64 -3.36
N TRP A 202 25.21 12.79 -3.67
CA TRP A 202 25.76 11.82 -2.70
C TRP A 202 26.43 12.52 -1.51
N ALA A 203 27.23 13.56 -1.75
CA ALA A 203 27.83 14.37 -0.69
C ALA A 203 26.77 15.09 0.15
N ALA A 204 25.72 15.62 -0.50
CA ALA A 204 24.60 16.25 0.20
C ALA A 204 23.84 15.26 1.10
N LYS A 205 23.59 14.02 0.64
CA LYS A 205 22.96 12.97 1.45
C LYS A 205 23.81 12.58 2.66
N ALA A 206 25.12 12.47 2.47
CA ALA A 206 26.06 12.18 3.56
C ALA A 206 26.08 13.32 4.61
N ASN A 207 26.14 14.57 4.16
CA ASN A 207 26.07 15.75 5.04
C ASN A 207 24.72 15.86 5.77
N ALA A 208 23.64 15.39 5.15
CA ALA A 208 22.32 15.30 5.78
C ALA A 208 22.20 14.16 6.81
N GLY A 209 23.27 13.38 7.06
CA GLY A 209 23.28 12.31 8.06
C GLY A 209 22.40 11.11 7.69
N ARG A 210 22.07 10.93 6.40
CA ARG A 210 21.21 9.83 5.94
C ARG A 210 21.97 8.52 5.70
N PHE A 211 23.30 8.56 5.72
CA PHE A 211 24.14 7.38 5.93
C PHE A 211 24.53 7.32 7.41
N ALA A 212 23.97 6.37 8.14
CA ALA A 212 24.16 6.28 9.58
C ALA A 212 24.33 4.82 10.01
N TRP A 213 25.10 4.58 11.08
CA TRP A 213 25.17 3.23 11.66
C TRP A 213 23.88 2.89 12.39
N VAL A 214 23.37 3.84 13.18
CA VAL A 214 22.12 3.75 13.93
C VAL A 214 21.33 5.05 13.69
N PRO A 215 20.06 4.98 13.27
CA PRO A 215 19.25 6.17 13.06
C PRO A 215 18.98 6.90 14.39
N GLY A 216 18.81 8.23 14.35
CA GLY A 216 18.29 8.97 15.51
C GLY A 216 19.23 9.20 16.70
N LEU A 217 20.50 8.79 16.64
CA LEU A 217 21.47 9.01 17.74
C LEU A 217 21.62 10.49 18.14
N HIS A 218 21.44 11.41 17.20
CA HIS A 218 21.46 12.85 17.45
C HIS A 218 20.29 13.32 18.33
N VAL A 219 19.12 12.70 18.22
CA VAL A 219 17.94 13.04 19.05
C VAL A 219 18.16 12.57 20.49
N VAL A 220 18.73 11.38 20.67
CA VAL A 220 19.10 10.84 22.00
C VAL A 220 20.06 11.78 22.74
N ALA A 221 20.98 12.42 22.02
CA ALA A 221 21.93 13.36 22.62
C ALA A 221 21.27 14.65 23.12
N LEU A 222 20.15 15.07 22.50
CA LEU A 222 19.42 16.29 22.88
C LEU A 222 18.37 16.04 23.97
N ASP A 223 17.64 14.93 23.86
CA ASP A 223 16.65 14.47 24.86
C ASP A 223 16.81 12.96 25.05
N PRO A 224 17.51 12.52 26.11
CA PRO A 224 17.79 11.10 26.33
C PRO A 224 16.53 10.25 26.49
N GLN A 225 15.48 10.77 27.11
CA GLN A 225 14.28 9.99 27.40
C GLN A 225 13.41 9.84 26.14
N ARG A 226 13.11 10.95 25.46
CA ARG A 226 12.31 10.90 24.22
C ARG A 226 13.07 10.24 23.09
N GLY A 227 14.36 10.56 22.94
CA GLY A 227 15.21 9.98 21.91
C GLY A 227 15.38 8.48 22.05
N LEU A 228 15.53 7.95 23.28
CA LEU A 228 15.62 6.50 23.50
C LEU A 228 14.31 5.79 23.14
N LEU A 229 13.17 6.37 23.48
CA LEU A 229 11.86 5.84 23.13
C LEU A 229 11.66 5.83 21.61
N GLU A 230 11.96 6.93 20.93
CA GLU A 230 11.86 7.03 19.47
C GLU A 230 12.78 6.03 18.76
N LEU A 231 14.01 5.89 19.25
CA LEU A 231 14.96 4.88 18.75
C LEU A 231 14.40 3.47 18.93
N ALA A 232 13.91 3.13 20.13
CA ALA A 232 13.34 1.82 20.41
C ALA A 232 12.14 1.51 19.50
N ILE A 233 11.25 2.48 19.28
CA ILE A 233 10.11 2.34 18.36
C ILE A 233 10.60 2.15 16.92
N ALA A 234 11.57 2.95 16.46
CA ALA A 234 12.12 2.83 15.11
C ALA A 234 12.71 1.44 14.84
N LEU A 235 13.55 0.94 15.76
CA LEU A 235 14.15 -0.40 15.68
C LEU A 235 13.09 -1.52 15.75
N ALA A 236 12.08 -1.35 16.61
CA ALA A 236 10.98 -2.31 16.70
C ALA A 236 10.16 -2.37 15.42
N VAL A 237 9.84 -1.23 14.81
CA VAL A 237 9.12 -1.14 13.53
C VAL A 237 9.96 -1.75 12.39
N SER A 238 11.27 -1.46 12.37
CA SER A 238 12.20 -2.04 11.39
C SER A 238 12.23 -3.57 11.49
N SER A 239 12.29 -4.11 12.71
CA SER A 239 12.25 -5.55 12.96
C SER A 239 10.89 -6.17 12.60
N LEU A 240 9.79 -5.55 13.03
CA LEU A 240 8.43 -6.03 12.77
C LEU A 240 8.16 -6.18 11.27
N ARG A 241 8.70 -5.28 10.44
CA ARG A 241 8.59 -5.32 8.99
C ARG A 241 9.12 -6.61 8.38
N MET A 242 10.13 -7.24 8.99
CA MET A 242 10.74 -8.48 8.48
C MET A 242 10.19 -9.77 9.11
N VAL A 243 9.31 -9.69 10.10
CA VAL A 243 8.64 -10.88 10.68
C VAL A 243 7.92 -11.72 9.62
N PRO A 244 7.13 -11.14 8.68
CA PRO A 244 6.49 -11.93 7.63
C PRO A 244 7.47 -12.69 6.74
N LEU A 245 8.69 -12.17 6.52
CA LEU A 245 9.73 -12.84 5.73
C LEU A 245 10.09 -14.20 6.36
N GLY A 246 10.39 -14.19 7.66
CA GLY A 246 10.76 -15.39 8.41
C GLY A 246 9.64 -16.42 8.46
N ILE A 247 8.41 -15.96 8.71
CA ILE A 247 7.21 -16.82 8.68
C ILE A 247 7.12 -17.49 7.31
N LEU A 248 7.05 -16.70 6.23
CA LEU A 248 6.84 -17.19 4.88
C LEU A 248 7.95 -18.13 4.38
N ILE A 249 9.20 -17.96 4.82
CA ILE A 249 10.31 -18.89 4.51
C ILE A 249 10.04 -20.28 5.09
N VAL A 250 9.59 -20.36 6.35
CA VAL A 250 9.23 -21.62 6.99
C VAL A 250 8.03 -22.25 6.29
N LEU A 251 6.98 -21.46 6.02
CA LEU A 251 5.76 -21.96 5.39
C LEU A 251 6.01 -22.45 3.95
N ALA A 252 6.88 -21.75 3.22
CA ALA A 252 7.28 -22.11 1.87
C ALA A 252 8.17 -23.37 1.83
N ARG A 253 8.65 -23.87 2.99
CA ARG A 253 9.57 -25.00 3.14
C ARG A 253 10.88 -24.80 2.37
N MET A 254 11.35 -23.56 2.26
CA MET A 254 12.58 -23.22 1.53
C MET A 254 13.81 -23.34 2.43
N GLN A 255 14.03 -24.47 3.10
CA GLN A 255 15.05 -24.57 4.18
C GLN A 255 16.46 -24.14 3.76
N HIS A 256 16.95 -24.59 2.59
CA HIS A 256 18.31 -24.26 2.13
C HIS A 256 18.43 -22.83 1.56
N ARG A 257 17.42 -22.36 0.81
CA ARG A 257 17.43 -21.01 0.21
C ARG A 257 16.97 -19.93 1.19
N GLY A 258 16.23 -20.33 2.21
CA GLY A 258 15.60 -19.46 3.20
C GLY A 258 16.62 -18.71 4.03
N LEU A 259 17.70 -19.36 4.45
CA LEU A 259 18.78 -18.68 5.18
C LEU A 259 19.45 -17.60 4.30
N ALA A 260 19.73 -17.91 3.04
CA ALA A 260 20.32 -16.94 2.10
C ALA A 260 19.38 -15.75 1.86
N ILE A 261 18.07 -15.99 1.72
CA ILE A 261 17.06 -14.92 1.61
C ILE A 261 17.01 -14.11 2.91
N MET A 262 16.95 -14.76 4.06
CA MET A 262 16.88 -14.12 5.37
C MET A 262 18.07 -13.19 5.63
N LEU A 263 19.28 -13.62 5.25
CA LEU A 263 20.49 -12.83 5.44
C LEU A 263 20.67 -11.77 4.36
N GLY A 264 20.45 -12.11 3.10
CA GLY A 264 20.72 -11.25 1.96
C GLY A 264 19.64 -10.19 1.70
N PHE A 265 18.38 -10.46 2.05
CA PHE A 265 17.27 -9.57 1.71
C PHE A 265 17.28 -8.23 2.47
N PRO A 266 17.52 -8.19 3.80
CA PRO A 266 17.73 -6.91 4.50
C PRO A 266 18.90 -6.11 3.94
N ILE A 267 20.02 -6.77 3.61
CA ILE A 267 21.18 -6.11 2.96
C ILE A 267 20.77 -5.51 1.61
N LEU A 268 20.06 -6.28 0.77
CA LEU A 268 19.60 -5.83 -0.53
C LEU A 268 18.70 -4.59 -0.41
N ILE A 269 17.81 -4.55 0.59
CA ILE A 269 16.97 -3.38 0.84
C ILE A 269 17.80 -2.15 1.15
N GLU A 270 18.78 -2.25 2.05
CA GLU A 270 19.65 -1.12 2.38
C GLU A 270 20.50 -0.66 1.18
N LEU A 271 21.00 -1.60 0.38
CA LEU A 271 21.73 -1.28 -0.85
C LEU A 271 20.87 -0.55 -1.88
N LEU A 272 19.59 -0.92 -2.00
CA LEU A 272 18.65 -0.25 -2.88
C LEU A 272 18.20 1.11 -2.36
N GLN A 273 18.21 1.32 -1.04
CA GLN A 273 17.90 2.60 -0.41
C GLN A 273 19.09 3.58 -0.43
N ALA A 274 20.32 3.08 -0.50
CA ALA A 274 21.54 3.90 -0.58
C ALA A 274 21.49 4.99 -1.66
N PRO A 275 21.11 4.72 -2.93
CA PRO A 275 21.01 5.74 -3.97
C PRO A 275 19.76 6.63 -3.91
N ILE A 276 18.82 6.39 -2.98
CA ILE A 276 17.55 7.13 -2.88
C ILE A 276 17.71 8.27 -1.90
N PHE A 277 17.64 9.53 -2.35
CA PHE A 277 18.05 10.68 -1.54
C PHE A 277 17.28 10.77 -0.21
N THR A 278 15.96 10.59 -0.23
CA THR A 278 15.05 10.68 0.93
C THR A 278 15.21 9.53 1.93
N ARG A 279 15.74 8.38 1.52
CA ARG A 279 15.85 7.19 2.40
C ARG A 279 17.10 7.24 3.26
N TYR A 280 16.96 6.77 4.49
CA TYR A 280 18.11 6.44 5.34
C TYR A 280 18.70 5.11 4.89
N THR A 281 20.00 4.96 5.08
CA THR A 281 20.67 3.68 4.90
C THR A 281 21.45 3.41 6.16
N THR A 282 21.05 2.35 6.88
CA THR A 282 21.62 2.05 8.19
C THR A 282 21.96 0.58 8.41
N LEU A 283 23.07 0.34 9.11
CA LEU A 283 23.42 -1.02 9.53
C LEU A 283 22.40 -1.55 10.54
N ALA A 284 21.88 -0.68 11.42
CA ALA A 284 20.85 -1.05 12.38
C ALA A 284 19.62 -1.67 11.70
N ASP A 285 19.19 -1.16 10.54
CA ASP A 285 18.06 -1.72 9.79
C ASP A 285 18.37 -3.12 9.23
N VAL A 286 19.62 -3.41 8.84
CA VAL A 286 20.04 -4.78 8.47
C VAL A 286 19.90 -5.73 9.66
N VAL A 287 20.43 -5.33 10.82
CA VAL A 287 20.40 -6.14 12.05
C VAL A 287 18.97 -6.35 12.54
N CYS A 288 18.15 -5.29 12.55
CA CYS A 288 16.72 -5.37 12.83
C CYS A 288 16.02 -6.28 11.83
N GLY A 289 16.40 -6.23 10.55
CA GLY A 289 15.83 -7.10 9.54
C GLY A 289 16.12 -8.58 9.79
N TRP A 290 17.35 -8.93 10.20
CA TRP A 290 17.70 -10.28 10.61
C TRP A 290 16.95 -10.71 11.88
N ALA A 291 16.90 -9.85 12.89
CA ALA A 291 16.20 -10.12 14.15
C ALA A 291 14.70 -10.35 13.90
N GLY A 292 14.06 -9.49 13.11
CA GLY A 292 12.67 -9.60 12.70
C GLY A 292 12.38 -10.91 11.98
N ALA A 293 13.20 -11.26 10.99
CA ALA A 293 13.02 -12.53 10.27
C ALA A 293 13.27 -13.74 11.19
N ALA A 294 14.23 -13.70 12.11
CA ALA A 294 14.44 -14.76 13.10
C ALA A 294 13.23 -14.91 14.04
N ILE A 295 12.63 -13.81 14.51
CA ILE A 295 11.37 -13.82 15.26
C ILE A 295 10.27 -14.51 14.43
N GLY A 296 10.16 -14.17 13.15
CA GLY A 296 9.20 -14.80 12.23
C GLY A 296 9.39 -16.32 12.11
N VAL A 297 10.63 -16.79 12.03
CA VAL A 297 10.94 -18.23 12.03
C VAL A 297 10.49 -18.89 13.33
N VAL A 298 10.82 -18.29 14.49
CA VAL A 298 10.42 -18.82 15.81
C VAL A 298 8.89 -18.88 15.95
N LEU A 299 8.18 -17.84 15.52
CA LEU A 299 6.72 -17.80 15.54
C LEU A 299 6.11 -18.90 14.67
N ALA A 300 6.66 -19.13 13.47
CA ALA A 300 6.17 -20.15 12.56
C ALA A 300 6.45 -21.58 13.05
N THR A 301 7.61 -21.82 13.68
CA THR A 301 7.96 -23.16 14.20
C THR A 301 7.21 -23.52 15.48
N HIS A 302 6.88 -22.55 16.31
CA HIS A 302 6.13 -22.75 17.56
C HIS A 302 4.64 -22.42 17.43
N TRP A 303 4.15 -22.33 16.19
CA TRP A 303 2.81 -21.85 15.89
C TRP A 303 1.72 -22.64 16.62
N THR A 304 1.84 -23.97 16.71
CA THR A 304 0.88 -24.83 17.40
C THR A 304 0.80 -24.54 18.90
N ALA A 305 1.93 -24.26 19.55
CA ALA A 305 1.98 -23.89 20.96
C ALA A 305 1.38 -22.50 21.18
N ILE A 306 1.71 -21.54 20.32
CA ILE A 306 1.15 -20.18 20.35
C ILE A 306 -0.36 -20.24 20.19
N GLN A 307 -0.87 -20.99 19.21
CA GLN A 307 -2.30 -21.16 18.97
C GLN A 307 -3.05 -21.69 20.20
N ARG A 308 -2.52 -22.69 20.92
CA ARG A 308 -3.18 -23.19 22.14
C ARG A 308 -3.34 -22.11 23.21
N ILE A 309 -2.38 -21.19 23.29
CA ILE A 309 -2.45 -20.06 24.22
C ILE A 309 -3.46 -19.02 23.71
N THR A 310 -3.37 -18.65 22.42
CA THR A 310 -4.24 -17.64 21.82
C THR A 310 -5.68 -18.11 21.68
N ASP A 311 -5.95 -19.42 21.65
CA ASP A 311 -7.31 -19.97 21.59
C ASP A 311 -8.12 -19.79 22.88
N ARG A 312 -7.47 -19.40 23.99
CA ARG A 312 -8.17 -19.05 25.23
C ARG A 312 -8.94 -17.74 25.03
N VAL A 313 -10.24 -17.75 25.35
CA VAL A 313 -11.13 -16.57 25.19
C VAL A 313 -10.55 -15.32 25.85
N SER A 314 -9.97 -15.44 27.04
CA SER A 314 -9.33 -14.31 27.74
C SER A 314 -8.17 -13.72 26.94
N VAL A 315 -7.33 -14.56 26.32
CA VAL A 315 -6.20 -14.12 25.48
C VAL A 315 -6.70 -13.51 24.18
N ARG A 316 -7.77 -14.05 23.57
CA ARG A 316 -8.39 -13.44 22.38
C ARG A 316 -8.92 -12.03 22.67
N CYS A 317 -9.71 -11.89 23.72
CA CYS A 317 -10.25 -10.59 24.13
C CYS A 317 -9.13 -9.62 24.52
N ALA A 318 -8.11 -10.09 25.25
CA ALA A 318 -6.95 -9.28 25.59
C ALA A 318 -6.17 -8.85 24.34
N SER A 319 -5.98 -9.73 23.35
CA SER A 319 -5.31 -9.39 22.10
C SER A 319 -6.09 -8.34 21.29
N LEU A 320 -7.42 -8.45 21.24
CA LEU A 320 -8.26 -7.46 20.60
C LEU A 320 -8.14 -6.10 21.32
N LEU A 321 -8.21 -6.09 22.64
CA LEU A 321 -8.07 -4.87 23.44
C LEU A 321 -6.69 -4.23 23.24
N LEU A 322 -5.62 -5.03 23.22
CA LEU A 322 -4.26 -4.55 22.97
C LEU A 322 -4.11 -3.96 21.57
N VAL A 323 -4.72 -4.57 20.55
CA VAL A 323 -4.72 -4.02 19.19
C VAL A 323 -5.48 -2.69 19.15
N VAL A 324 -6.68 -2.62 19.73
CA VAL A 324 -7.46 -1.37 19.79
C VAL A 324 -6.70 -0.27 20.52
N LEU A 325 -6.13 -0.58 21.69
CA LEU A 325 -5.31 0.37 22.46
C LEU A 325 -4.07 0.80 21.68
N GLY A 326 -3.39 -0.14 21.01
CA GLY A 326 -2.24 0.15 20.16
C GLY A 326 -2.58 1.08 19.00
N ILE A 327 -3.77 0.92 18.40
CA ILE A 327 -4.27 1.85 17.38
C ILE A 327 -4.52 3.24 17.99
N PHE A 328 -5.21 3.34 19.13
CA PHE A 328 -5.41 4.64 19.79
C PHE A 328 -4.08 5.34 20.11
N VAL A 329 -3.11 4.61 20.64
CA VAL A 329 -1.76 5.13 20.91
C VAL A 329 -1.09 5.57 19.60
N ALA A 330 -1.13 4.76 18.54
CA ALA A 330 -0.49 5.10 17.27
C ALA A 330 -1.05 6.39 16.63
N PHE A 331 -2.35 6.65 16.79
CA PHE A 331 -3.00 7.82 16.21
C PHE A 331 -2.97 9.06 17.11
N LEU A 332 -3.11 8.88 18.42
CA LEU A 332 -3.37 10.00 19.34
C LEU A 332 -2.20 10.33 20.25
N ALA A 333 -1.23 9.42 20.47
CA ALA A 333 -0.16 9.66 21.45
C ALA A 333 0.81 10.80 21.09
N ARG A 334 0.77 11.27 19.84
CA ARG A 334 1.57 12.40 19.35
C ARG A 334 0.90 13.76 19.55
N TYR A 335 -0.20 13.83 20.31
CA TYR A 335 -0.84 15.12 20.61
C TYR A 335 0.09 16.01 21.42
N GLU A 336 0.11 17.30 21.09
CA GLU A 336 0.90 18.29 21.82
C GLU A 336 0.04 19.01 22.86
N ARG A 337 -1.21 19.31 22.50
CA ARG A 337 -2.16 20.04 23.33
C ARG A 337 -3.60 19.81 22.88
N VAL A 338 -4.53 20.20 23.75
CA VAL A 338 -5.96 20.31 23.41
C VAL A 338 -6.19 21.53 22.54
N ALA A 339 -7.03 21.40 21.53
CA ALA A 339 -7.41 22.47 20.62
C ALA A 339 -8.23 23.56 21.34
N ASN A 340 -8.06 24.81 20.91
CA ASN A 340 -8.90 25.92 21.36
C ASN A 340 -10.23 25.94 20.58
N ARG A 341 -11.18 26.80 20.98
CA ARG A 341 -12.51 26.84 20.36
C ARG A 341 -12.48 27.14 18.86
N ALA A 342 -11.64 28.08 18.43
CA ALA A 342 -11.54 28.45 17.01
C ALA A 342 -10.96 27.31 16.16
N GLU A 343 -9.97 26.58 16.70
CA GLU A 343 -9.39 25.40 16.06
C GLU A 343 -10.40 24.25 15.96
N ILE A 344 -11.23 24.04 16.99
CA ILE A 344 -12.30 23.03 16.97
C ILE A 344 -13.35 23.39 15.91
N ASP A 345 -13.77 24.66 15.85
CA ASP A 345 -14.76 25.12 14.87
C ASP A 345 -14.24 24.94 13.43
N ALA A 346 -12.96 25.26 13.18
CA ALA A 346 -12.30 25.00 11.90
C ALA A 346 -12.18 23.50 11.60
N GLY A 347 -11.76 22.70 12.59
CA GLY A 347 -11.61 21.25 12.44
C GLY A 347 -12.92 20.54 12.08
N TRP A 348 -14.06 21.00 12.58
CA TRP A 348 -15.37 20.46 12.19
C TRP A 348 -15.82 20.85 10.78
N ILE A 349 -15.41 22.02 10.30
CA ILE A 349 -15.62 22.41 8.90
C ILE A 349 -14.78 21.51 7.99
N ASP A 350 -13.51 21.33 8.34
CA ASP A 350 -12.56 20.52 7.55
C ASP A 350 -12.88 19.03 7.60
N PHE A 351 -13.50 18.53 8.68
CA PHE A 351 -13.90 17.13 8.85
C PHE A 351 -14.75 16.59 7.69
N TRP A 352 -15.57 17.46 7.10
CA TRP A 352 -16.49 17.15 5.99
C TRP A 352 -15.97 17.63 4.62
N SER A 353 -14.67 17.95 4.53
CA SER A 353 -14.02 18.25 3.26
C SER A 353 -14.21 17.12 2.25
N PRO A 354 -14.08 17.41 0.93
CA PRO A 354 -14.10 16.37 -0.08
C PRO A 354 -13.15 15.21 0.28
N PRO A 355 -13.55 13.94 0.02
CA PRO A 355 -12.76 12.78 0.41
C PRO A 355 -11.29 12.85 -0.03
N PHE A 356 -10.38 12.50 0.86
CA PHE A 356 -8.93 12.44 0.62
C PHE A 356 -8.23 13.79 0.37
N VAL A 357 -8.89 14.93 0.58
CA VAL A 357 -8.27 16.26 0.47
C VAL A 357 -7.01 16.37 1.33
N LYS A 358 -6.97 15.78 2.53
CA LYS A 358 -5.79 15.89 3.39
C LYS A 358 -4.51 15.28 2.81
N TYR A 359 -4.63 14.26 1.96
CA TYR A 359 -3.50 13.64 1.29
C TYR A 359 -2.89 14.54 0.20
N TYR A 360 -3.58 15.62 -0.16
CA TYR A 360 -3.10 16.61 -1.11
C TYR A 360 -1.98 17.50 -0.54
N TYR A 361 -2.09 17.90 0.73
CA TYR A 361 -1.18 18.88 1.34
C TYR A 361 0.13 18.28 1.85
N THR A 362 0.38 17.01 1.54
CA THR A 362 1.60 16.30 1.93
C THR A 362 2.27 15.72 0.69
N SER A 363 3.55 15.36 0.77
CA SER A 363 4.22 14.73 -0.37
C SER A 363 3.55 13.41 -0.73
N GLU A 364 3.53 13.06 -2.01
CA GLU A 364 2.85 11.87 -2.54
C GLU A 364 3.31 10.60 -1.82
N PHE A 365 4.60 10.54 -1.47
CA PHE A 365 5.17 9.45 -0.72
C PHE A 365 4.72 9.39 0.74
N LEU A 366 4.63 10.53 1.41
CA LEU A 366 4.13 10.60 2.78
C LEU A 366 2.62 10.30 2.82
N ALA A 367 1.86 10.79 1.84
CA ALA A 367 0.45 10.46 1.65
C ALA A 367 0.25 8.94 1.49
N GLY A 368 0.98 8.32 0.56
CA GLY A 368 0.91 6.87 0.33
C GLY A 368 1.35 6.06 1.54
N SER A 369 2.42 6.46 2.22
CA SER A 369 2.88 5.79 3.45
C SER A 369 1.87 5.90 4.59
N ASN A 370 1.22 7.07 4.73
CA ASN A 370 0.18 7.29 5.72
C ASN A 370 -1.06 6.42 5.43
N LEU A 371 -1.54 6.41 4.19
CA LEU A 371 -2.63 5.56 3.72
C LEU A 371 -2.36 4.08 4.02
N VAL A 372 -1.20 3.57 3.59
CA VAL A 372 -0.81 2.16 3.81
C VAL A 372 -0.65 1.85 5.29
N GLY A 373 -0.04 2.75 6.07
CA GLY A 373 0.11 2.59 7.52
C GLY A 373 -1.23 2.44 8.23
N LYS A 374 -2.21 3.29 7.90
CA LYS A 374 -3.59 3.21 8.41
C LYS A 374 -4.25 1.90 8.04
N MET A 375 -4.14 1.48 6.78
CA MET A 375 -4.69 0.20 6.31
C MET A 375 -4.07 -0.99 7.06
N ILE A 376 -2.76 -0.99 7.31
CA ILE A 376 -2.07 -2.08 8.04
C ILE A 376 -2.54 -2.14 9.49
N LEU A 377 -2.63 -1.00 10.18
CA LEU A 377 -3.10 -0.95 11.57
C LEU A 377 -4.53 -1.49 11.70
N PHE A 378 -5.43 -1.07 10.82
CA PHE A 378 -6.81 -1.59 10.82
C PHE A 378 -6.90 -3.01 10.28
N ALA A 379 -5.99 -3.46 9.42
CA ALA A 379 -5.91 -4.87 9.04
C ALA A 379 -5.57 -5.75 10.25
N ALA A 380 -4.70 -5.31 11.16
CA ALA A 380 -4.44 -6.01 12.42
C ALA A 380 -5.71 -6.11 13.28
N LEU A 381 -6.53 -5.05 13.33
CA LEU A 381 -7.85 -5.09 13.99
C LEU A 381 -8.79 -6.09 13.33
N GLY A 382 -8.85 -6.12 12.00
CA GLY A 382 -9.62 -7.10 11.23
C GLY A 382 -9.22 -8.55 11.52
N VAL A 383 -7.91 -8.82 11.60
CA VAL A 383 -7.36 -10.13 11.97
C VAL A 383 -7.75 -10.49 13.41
N ALA A 384 -7.62 -9.56 14.37
CA ALA A 384 -7.96 -9.80 15.77
C ALA A 384 -9.46 -10.08 15.96
N LEU A 385 -10.32 -9.31 15.29
CA LEU A 385 -11.77 -9.52 15.32
C LEU A 385 -12.14 -10.88 14.69
N ALA A 386 -11.54 -11.23 13.55
CA ALA A 386 -11.75 -12.52 12.92
C ALA A 386 -11.32 -13.66 13.86
N HIS A 387 -10.22 -13.49 14.60
CA HIS A 387 -9.74 -14.45 15.58
C HIS A 387 -10.70 -14.65 16.76
N VAL A 388 -11.21 -13.56 17.33
CA VAL A 388 -12.19 -13.59 18.43
C VAL A 388 -13.43 -14.37 18.04
N PHE A 389 -13.98 -14.11 16.85
CA PHE A 389 -15.23 -14.73 16.40
C PHE A 389 -15.07 -16.10 15.72
N SER A 390 -13.83 -16.57 15.56
CA SER A 390 -13.58 -17.91 15.03
C SER A 390 -13.82 -18.96 16.11
N ARG A 391 -14.64 -19.98 15.83
CA ARG A 391 -14.80 -21.09 16.78
C ARG A 391 -13.48 -21.87 16.91
N PRO A 392 -13.02 -22.17 18.14
CA PRO A 392 -11.90 -23.07 18.35
C PRO A 392 -12.12 -24.39 17.59
N GLY A 393 -11.15 -24.81 16.77
CA GLY A 393 -11.22 -26.05 16.00
C GLY A 393 -12.08 -26.04 14.72
N SER A 394 -12.94 -25.03 14.48
CA SER A 394 -13.75 -24.97 13.25
C SER A 394 -13.16 -23.96 12.25
N ARG A 395 -12.20 -24.42 11.46
CA ARG A 395 -11.35 -23.57 10.59
C ARG A 395 -12.04 -23.04 9.31
N GLN A 396 -13.28 -23.43 9.01
CA GLN A 396 -13.92 -23.12 7.72
C GLN A 396 -15.26 -22.38 7.81
N GLN A 397 -15.94 -22.33 8.95
CA GLN A 397 -17.26 -21.71 9.01
C GLN A 397 -17.15 -20.18 8.90
N THR A 398 -17.92 -19.61 7.98
CA THR A 398 -18.10 -18.16 7.91
C THR A 398 -18.67 -17.68 9.23
N PRO A 399 -18.08 -16.63 9.85
CA PRO A 399 -18.65 -16.03 11.05
C PRO A 399 -20.11 -15.66 10.80
N GLY A 400 -20.95 -15.92 11.78
CA GLY A 400 -22.38 -15.61 11.68
C GLY A 400 -22.62 -14.12 11.41
N VAL A 401 -23.82 -13.78 10.95
CA VAL A 401 -24.23 -12.39 10.66
C VAL A 401 -23.96 -11.48 11.85
N VAL A 402 -24.26 -11.94 13.07
CA VAL A 402 -24.00 -11.20 14.32
C VAL A 402 -22.52 -10.85 14.48
N ALA A 403 -21.61 -11.80 14.32
CA ALA A 403 -20.17 -11.57 14.44
C ALA A 403 -19.65 -10.57 13.40
N SER A 404 -20.18 -10.64 12.17
CA SER A 404 -19.84 -9.69 11.10
C SER A 404 -20.33 -8.29 11.43
N LEU A 405 -21.58 -8.14 11.90
CA LEU A 405 -22.14 -6.86 12.34
C LEU A 405 -21.37 -6.28 13.53
N THR A 406 -21.07 -7.08 14.55
CA THR A 406 -20.26 -6.63 15.70
C THR A 406 -18.89 -6.15 15.26
N SER A 407 -18.24 -6.84 14.32
CA SER A 407 -16.92 -6.45 13.83
C SER A 407 -16.96 -5.15 13.04
N ILE A 408 -17.99 -4.95 12.22
CA ILE A 408 -18.23 -3.67 11.53
C ILE A 408 -18.42 -2.55 12.55
N LEU A 409 -19.25 -2.76 13.58
CA LEU A 409 -19.48 -1.77 14.63
C LEU A 409 -18.19 -1.42 15.40
N VAL A 410 -17.35 -2.39 15.73
CA VAL A 410 -16.06 -2.13 16.41
C VAL A 410 -15.11 -1.34 15.51
N VAL A 411 -15.01 -1.69 14.23
CA VAL A 411 -14.14 -0.98 13.27
C VAL A 411 -14.61 0.45 13.07
N LEU A 412 -15.90 0.67 12.80
CA LEU A 412 -16.48 1.99 12.61
C LEU A 412 -16.41 2.82 13.90
N GLY A 413 -16.72 2.22 15.04
CA GLY A 413 -16.65 2.89 16.35
C GLY A 413 -15.23 3.32 16.70
N THR A 414 -14.24 2.46 16.46
CA THR A 414 -12.82 2.80 16.68
C THR A 414 -12.38 3.92 15.75
N GLY A 415 -12.65 3.79 14.44
CA GLY A 415 -12.29 4.79 13.43
C GLY A 415 -12.94 6.15 13.68
N LEU A 416 -14.25 6.19 13.92
CA LEU A 416 -14.98 7.42 14.18
C LEU A 416 -14.50 8.10 15.47
N THR A 417 -14.22 7.32 16.52
CA THR A 417 -13.70 7.88 17.78
C THR A 417 -12.34 8.52 17.58
N ILE A 418 -11.46 7.92 16.77
CA ILE A 418 -10.15 8.49 16.42
C ILE A 418 -10.32 9.79 15.66
N GLU A 419 -11.10 9.80 14.57
CA GLU A 419 -11.27 11.02 13.75
C GLU A 419 -11.93 12.15 14.56
N VAL A 420 -12.96 11.83 15.36
CA VAL A 420 -13.58 12.83 16.23
C VAL A 420 -12.60 13.34 17.28
N ALA A 421 -11.81 12.47 17.91
CA ALA A 421 -10.81 12.90 18.89
C ALA A 421 -9.74 13.81 18.26
N GLN A 422 -9.35 13.56 17.00
CA GLN A 422 -8.39 14.40 16.28
C GLN A 422 -8.88 15.83 16.06
N VAL A 423 -10.20 16.09 16.00
CA VAL A 423 -10.73 17.46 15.95
C VAL A 423 -10.38 18.26 17.22
N TYR A 424 -10.26 17.59 18.36
CA TYR A 424 -9.99 18.23 19.65
C TYR A 424 -8.50 18.26 20.03
N LEU A 425 -7.62 17.68 19.19
CA LEU A 425 -6.21 17.45 19.52
C LEU A 425 -5.29 17.99 18.43
N VAL A 426 -4.35 18.86 18.81
CA VAL A 426 -3.35 19.44 17.91
C VAL A 426 -2.07 18.59 17.92
N PRO A 427 -1.40 18.36 16.78
CA PRO A 427 -1.57 18.97 15.45
C PRO A 427 -2.33 18.09 14.45
N PHE A 428 -3.33 17.33 14.90
CA PHE A 428 -3.99 16.37 14.01
C PHE A 428 -5.01 17.03 13.08
N TYR A 429 -5.24 16.38 11.94
CA TYR A 429 -6.23 16.76 10.95
C TYR A 429 -7.21 15.60 10.74
N ALA A 430 -8.43 15.78 11.26
CA ALA A 430 -9.51 14.82 11.12
C ALA A 430 -10.12 14.89 9.71
N ASP A 431 -10.54 13.74 9.20
CA ASP A 431 -11.20 13.60 7.89
C ASP A 431 -12.14 12.38 7.93
N ALA A 432 -13.43 12.61 7.74
CA ALA A 432 -14.43 11.55 7.75
C ALA A 432 -14.12 10.43 6.73
N SER A 433 -13.45 10.74 5.61
CA SER A 433 -13.14 9.77 4.57
C SER A 433 -12.11 8.71 4.99
N ASP A 434 -11.30 8.99 6.01
CA ASP A 434 -10.35 8.01 6.55
C ASP A 434 -11.05 6.80 7.19
N VAL A 435 -12.29 6.94 7.64
CA VAL A 435 -13.09 5.80 8.13
C VAL A 435 -13.28 4.73 7.04
N LEU A 436 -13.33 5.14 5.77
CA LEU A 436 -13.37 4.20 4.65
C LEU A 436 -12.05 3.44 4.47
N ILE A 437 -10.92 4.12 4.71
CA ILE A 437 -9.58 3.51 4.69
C ILE A 437 -9.45 2.49 5.82
N TYR A 438 -9.94 2.84 7.00
CA TYR A 438 -9.98 1.95 8.18
C TYR A 438 -10.82 0.71 7.91
N ALA A 439 -12.03 0.90 7.35
CA ALA A 439 -12.91 -0.20 6.98
C ALA A 439 -12.28 -1.12 5.91
N ALA A 440 -11.64 -0.55 4.89
CA ALA A 440 -10.96 -1.31 3.84
C ALA A 440 -9.78 -2.11 4.39
N GLY A 441 -8.96 -1.51 5.26
CA GLY A 441 -7.88 -2.19 5.97
C GLY A 441 -8.38 -3.36 6.81
N ALA A 442 -9.39 -3.12 7.65
CA ALA A 442 -9.98 -4.14 8.49
C ALA A 442 -10.63 -5.29 7.70
N LEU A 443 -11.30 -4.98 6.59
CA LEU A 443 -11.83 -6.00 5.69
C LEU A 443 -10.70 -6.86 5.09
N GLY A 444 -9.63 -6.24 4.62
CA GLY A 444 -8.45 -6.96 4.12
C GLY A 444 -7.85 -7.89 5.18
N GLY A 445 -7.68 -7.39 6.40
CA GLY A 445 -7.23 -8.17 7.55
C GLY A 445 -8.13 -9.36 7.86
N TRP A 446 -9.44 -9.13 7.96
CA TRP A 446 -10.43 -10.15 8.24
C TRP A 446 -10.46 -11.26 7.18
N LEU A 447 -10.40 -10.87 5.90
CA LEU A 447 -10.34 -11.83 4.78
C LEU A 447 -9.03 -12.63 4.82
N SER A 448 -7.91 -11.99 5.18
CA SER A 448 -6.60 -12.65 5.29
C SER A 448 -6.51 -13.63 6.46
N TYR A 449 -7.29 -13.43 7.52
CA TYR A 449 -7.29 -14.35 8.67
C TYR A 449 -7.67 -15.78 8.27
N ARG A 450 -8.61 -15.95 7.34
CA ARG A 450 -9.01 -17.29 6.85
C ARG A 450 -7.87 -18.01 6.14
N VAL A 451 -7.01 -17.25 5.46
CA VAL A 451 -5.79 -17.73 4.80
C VAL A 451 -4.76 -18.20 5.85
N VAL A 452 -4.61 -17.47 6.95
CA VAL A 452 -3.61 -17.78 8.00
C VAL A 452 -4.03 -18.94 8.90
N VAL A 453 -5.32 -19.11 9.22
CA VAL A 453 -5.77 -20.11 10.19
C VAL A 453 -6.03 -21.50 9.60
N THR A 454 -6.37 -21.59 8.32
CA THR A 454 -6.46 -22.88 7.60
C THR A 454 -5.10 -23.57 7.46
N TRP A 455 -4.01 -22.81 7.52
CA TRP A 455 -2.63 -23.26 7.37
C TRP A 455 -2.10 -24.11 8.55
N ALA A 456 -2.69 -23.98 9.74
CA ALA A 456 -2.08 -24.35 11.01
C ALA A 456 -2.35 -25.76 11.56
N GLY A 457 -2.95 -26.66 10.79
CA GLY A 457 -3.07 -28.03 11.28
C GLY A 457 -3.44 -29.02 10.20
N GLY A 458 -2.62 -28.99 9.15
CA GLY A 458 -2.33 -30.17 8.34
C GLY A 458 -1.02 -30.84 8.77
N GLU A 459 -0.69 -30.81 10.06
CA GLU A 459 0.23 -31.78 10.66
C GLU A 459 -0.56 -33.03 11.05
#